data_AF-A0A934S6B0-F1
#
_entry.id   AF-A0A934S6B0-F1
#
_cell.length_a   1.000
_cell.length_b   1.000
_cell.length_c   1.000
_cell.angle_alpha   90.00
_cell.angle_beta   90.00
_cell.angle_gamma   90.00
#
_symmetry.space_group_name_H-M   'P 1'
#
loop_
_entity.id
_entity.type
_entity.pdbx_description
1 polymer ?
#
loop_
_entity_poly.entity_id
_entity_poly.type
_entity_poly.pdbx_seq_one_letter_code
_entity_poly.pdbx_strand_id
1 'polypeptide(L)'
;MKYGGSVPFLGSVEFIQQITEKMADAPSWFTHPATVWGLGGLAAAEMLAERSPEIRELMEDGLVYVKSGLSMATSHGLLSTSDAAFAGEVISQAGFLDSIPAAISGGITYFLSMTRNGVVSILSEADEDDSLGMRKFISWCEELWATFGVWILLAIPGAVLLLNGIVFGVLYLIRKRHESKIEAARIECPKCQTRIHCFATACLSCDEPVKEPVALGLLGGMQERKESDPLAQKVRLIELKRSPKSGEKVKGRGADISCKEDGVSLFSDREVNEAYFATVDARLPKVLIISAALGAIPLLGLIAGVIFYRIQLVAPYRRYLPWSKGFVTKWLVRLVLLILALLQLVPGAGVVAVPLMAGINHWMYRSAFKSGLSKAGLI
;
A
#
# COMPACT_ATOMS: atom_id res chain seq x y z
N MET A 1 3.61 38.60 14.48
CA MET A 1 2.20 39.08 14.51
C MET A 1 2.15 40.60 14.48
N LYS A 2 1.20 41.22 13.76
CA LYS A 2 1.02 42.69 13.68
C LYS A 2 0.84 43.37 15.03
N TYR A 3 0.33 42.63 16.03
CA TYR A 3 0.14 43.07 17.43
C TYR A 3 1.07 42.37 18.43
N GLY A 4 2.08 41.64 17.96
CA GLY A 4 3.03 40.92 18.83
C GLY A 4 3.90 41.85 19.67
N GLY A 5 4.25 43.02 19.11
CA GLY A 5 5.02 44.06 19.81
C GLY A 5 4.25 44.80 20.90
N SER A 6 2.91 44.72 20.90
CA SER A 6 2.04 45.35 21.91
C SER A 6 1.77 44.45 23.13
N VAL A 7 2.24 43.20 23.12
CA VAL A 7 2.05 42.25 24.23
C VAL A 7 3.43 41.85 24.78
N PRO A 8 3.87 42.43 25.92
CA PRO A 8 5.26 42.38 26.37
C PRO A 8 5.77 40.97 26.69
N PHE A 9 4.90 40.01 27.01
CA PHE A 9 5.31 38.64 27.32
C PHE A 9 5.53 37.77 26.06
N LEU A 10 4.96 38.12 24.91
CA LEU A 10 5.06 37.33 23.68
C LEU A 10 6.37 37.60 22.92
N GLY A 11 7.02 38.73 23.21
CA GLY A 11 8.26 39.15 22.53
C GLY A 11 9.51 38.36 22.92
N SER A 12 9.53 37.69 24.09
CA SER A 12 10.71 36.98 24.61
C SER A 12 10.79 35.50 24.24
N VAL A 13 9.75 34.95 23.61
CA VAL A 13 9.68 33.53 23.26
C VAL A 13 10.25 33.31 21.86
N GLU A 14 11.41 32.66 21.77
CA GLU A 14 12.16 32.41 20.52
C GLU A 14 11.31 31.70 19.44
N PHE A 15 10.44 30.77 19.85
CA PHE A 15 9.46 30.12 18.96
C PHE A 15 8.48 31.11 18.31
N ILE A 16 8.02 32.12 19.05
CA ILE A 16 7.07 33.13 18.54
C ILE A 16 7.77 34.12 17.62
N GLN A 17 9.06 34.38 17.85
CA GLN A 17 9.88 35.17 16.94
C GLN A 17 10.07 34.44 15.60
N GLN A 18 10.42 33.15 15.62
CA GLN A 18 10.52 32.34 14.39
C GLN A 18 9.20 32.24 13.62
N ILE A 19 8.06 32.10 14.32
CA ILE A 19 6.75 32.15 13.68
C ILE A 19 6.44 33.54 13.12
N THR A 20 6.81 34.60 13.84
CA THR A 20 6.58 35.98 13.42
C THR A 20 7.39 36.34 12.17
N GLU A 21 8.62 35.85 12.08
CA GLU A 21 9.48 36.00 10.90
C GLU A 21 8.91 35.22 9.70
N LYS A 22 8.48 33.97 9.91
CA LYS A 22 7.83 33.16 8.87
C LYS A 22 6.44 33.68 8.43
N MET A 23 5.75 34.41 9.30
CA MET A 23 4.47 35.06 8.99
C MET A 23 4.64 36.51 8.49
N ALA A 24 5.87 37.04 8.39
CA ALA A 24 6.09 38.36 7.83
C ALA A 24 5.71 38.42 6.34
N ASP A 25 5.85 37.29 5.63
CA ASP A 25 5.45 37.10 4.24
C ASP A 25 4.00 36.62 4.07
N ALA A 26 3.20 36.63 5.15
CA ALA A 26 1.80 36.24 5.06
C ALA A 26 1.01 37.21 4.14
N PRO A 27 0.06 36.71 3.32
CA PRO A 27 -0.74 37.56 2.46
C PRO A 27 -1.40 38.68 3.26
N SER A 28 -1.25 39.92 2.78
CA SER A 28 -1.70 41.13 3.46
C SER A 28 -3.21 41.16 3.72
N TRP A 29 -4.00 40.44 2.91
CA TRP A 29 -5.44 40.28 3.10
C TRP A 29 -5.79 39.45 4.35
N PHE A 30 -4.95 38.47 4.71
CA PHE A 30 -5.20 37.58 5.87
C PHE A 30 -4.98 38.31 7.20
N THR A 31 -4.09 39.30 7.21
CA THR A 31 -3.79 40.14 8.38
C THR A 31 -4.51 41.50 8.37
N HIS A 32 -5.39 41.71 7.38
CA HIS A 32 -6.14 42.96 7.27
C HIS A 32 -7.18 43.08 8.39
N PRO A 33 -7.32 44.25 9.06
CA PRO A 33 -8.27 44.44 10.15
C PRO A 33 -9.71 44.06 9.78
N ALA A 34 -10.13 44.33 8.53
CA ALA A 34 -11.45 43.95 8.06
C ALA A 34 -11.68 42.43 8.07
N THR A 35 -10.67 41.63 7.72
CA THR A 35 -10.74 40.17 7.74
C THR A 35 -10.83 39.65 9.17
N VAL A 36 -10.04 40.22 10.08
CA VAL A 36 -10.07 39.86 11.52
C VAL A 36 -11.42 40.21 12.15
N TRP A 37 -11.95 41.40 11.88
CA TRP A 37 -13.29 41.80 12.34
C TRP A 37 -14.39 40.96 11.71
N GLY A 38 -14.25 40.59 10.43
CA GLY A 38 -15.17 39.69 9.75
C GLY A 38 -15.20 38.30 10.39
N LEU A 39 -14.04 37.72 10.67
CA LEU A 39 -13.93 36.43 11.37
C LEU A 39 -14.47 36.52 12.81
N GLY A 40 -14.19 37.62 13.52
CA GLY A 40 -14.76 37.86 14.85
C GLY A 40 -16.29 37.98 14.84
N GLY A 41 -16.84 38.65 13.82
CA GLY A 41 -18.28 38.74 13.60
C GLY A 41 -18.92 37.39 13.28
N LEU A 42 -18.27 36.57 12.45
CA LEU A 42 -18.71 35.21 12.15
C LEU A 42 -18.67 34.31 13.38
N ALA A 43 -17.63 34.40 14.20
CA ALA A 43 -17.54 33.65 15.46
C ALA A 43 -18.63 34.07 16.46
N ALA A 44 -18.93 35.37 16.56
CA ALA A 44 -20.02 35.86 17.39
C ALA A 44 -21.40 35.39 16.87
N ALA A 45 -21.60 35.38 15.55
CA ALA A 45 -22.80 34.84 14.93
C ALA A 45 -22.95 33.34 15.22
N GLU A 46 -21.86 32.57 15.19
CA GLU A 46 -21.84 31.15 15.55
C GLU A 46 -22.26 30.92 17.01
N MET A 47 -21.71 31.70 17.95
CA MET A 47 -22.13 31.65 19.37
C MET A 47 -23.60 32.03 19.58
N LEU A 48 -24.14 32.96 18.78
CA LEU A 48 -25.53 33.37 18.85
C LEU A 48 -26.46 32.29 18.28
N ALA A 49 -26.05 31.63 17.20
CA ALA A 49 -26.79 30.53 16.58
C ALA A 49 -26.89 29.31 17.51
N GLU A 50 -25.87 29.01 18.32
CA GLU A 50 -25.94 27.93 19.31
C GLU A 50 -27.06 28.13 20.34
N ARG A 51 -27.51 29.37 20.57
CA ARG A 51 -28.57 29.70 21.53
C ARG A 51 -29.98 29.72 20.93
N SER A 52 -30.11 29.70 19.60
CA SER A 52 -31.41 29.75 18.92
C SER A 52 -31.47 28.72 17.79
N PRO A 53 -32.36 27.71 17.87
CA PRO A 53 -32.46 26.66 16.86
C PRO A 53 -32.87 27.20 15.47
N GLU A 54 -33.69 28.26 15.43
CA GLU A 54 -34.14 28.91 14.20
C GLU A 54 -33.00 29.63 13.47
N ILE A 55 -32.14 30.33 14.22
CA ILE A 55 -30.93 30.98 13.67
C ILE A 55 -29.94 29.92 13.19
N ARG A 56 -29.83 28.81 13.93
CA ARG A 56 -28.96 27.70 13.56
C ARG A 56 -29.37 27.06 12.24
N GLU A 57 -30.65 26.81 12.03
CA GLU A 57 -31.17 26.23 10.78
C GLU A 57 -30.90 27.15 9.57
N LEU A 58 -31.18 28.45 9.69
CA LEU A 58 -30.87 29.45 8.65
C LEU A 58 -29.35 29.51 8.34
N MET A 59 -28.53 29.38 9.38
CA MET A 59 -27.08 29.52 9.27
C MET A 59 -26.43 28.23 8.76
N GLU A 60 -26.98 27.05 9.03
CA GLU A 60 -26.45 25.76 8.58
C GLU A 60 -26.43 25.63 7.05
N ASP A 61 -27.42 26.18 6.35
CA ASP A 61 -27.47 26.23 4.87
C ASP A 61 -26.41 27.17 4.27
N GLY A 62 -26.22 28.34 4.90
CA GLY A 62 -25.22 29.33 4.47
C GLY A 62 -23.78 28.91 4.80
N LEU A 63 -23.59 28.24 5.94
CA LEU A 63 -22.27 27.85 6.45
C LEU A 63 -21.55 26.85 5.55
N VAL A 64 -22.27 26.01 4.80
CA VAL A 64 -21.63 25.07 3.86
C VAL A 64 -20.77 25.82 2.84
N TYR A 65 -21.32 26.89 2.27
CA TYR A 65 -20.62 27.71 1.27
C TYR A 65 -19.51 28.55 1.91
N VAL A 66 -19.78 29.14 3.07
CA VAL A 66 -18.80 29.96 3.79
C VAL A 66 -17.60 29.12 4.24
N LYS A 67 -17.82 27.93 4.83
CA LYS A 67 -16.75 27.01 5.25
C LYS A 67 -15.92 26.52 4.07
N SER A 68 -16.57 26.21 2.95
CA SER A 68 -15.88 25.76 1.73
C SER A 68 -15.03 26.88 1.11
N GLY A 69 -15.59 28.09 1.03
CA GLY A 69 -14.88 29.28 0.53
C GLY A 69 -13.70 29.66 1.43
N LEU A 70 -13.90 29.64 2.76
CA LEU A 70 -12.82 29.89 3.72
C LEU A 70 -11.74 28.81 3.64
N SER A 71 -12.10 27.54 3.54
CA SER A 71 -11.14 26.45 3.39
C SER A 71 -10.28 26.60 2.12
N MET A 72 -10.91 26.97 1.00
CA MET A 72 -10.22 27.27 -0.25
C MET A 72 -9.30 28.49 -0.10
N ALA A 73 -9.79 29.58 0.50
CA ALA A 73 -9.02 30.81 0.72
C ALA A 73 -7.84 30.59 1.68
N THR A 74 -8.00 29.83 2.75
CA THR A 74 -6.94 29.48 3.70
C THR A 74 -5.90 28.58 3.04
N SER A 75 -6.33 27.58 2.27
CA SER A 75 -5.41 26.68 1.54
C SER A 75 -4.61 27.46 0.50
N HIS A 76 -5.25 28.37 -0.24
CA HIS A 76 -4.59 29.26 -1.19
C HIS A 76 -3.63 30.24 -0.49
N GLY A 77 -4.03 30.79 0.66
CA GLY A 77 -3.18 31.66 1.47
C GLY A 77 -1.91 30.95 1.96
N LEU A 78 -2.04 29.74 2.49
CA LEU A 78 -0.91 28.94 2.98
C LEU A 78 0.06 28.57 1.85
N LEU A 79 -0.45 28.15 0.70
CA LEU A 79 0.38 27.84 -0.48
C LEU A 79 1.15 29.06 -0.97
N SER A 80 0.50 30.22 -1.03
CA SER A 80 1.18 31.47 -1.42
C SER A 80 2.34 31.86 -0.49
N THR A 81 2.27 31.52 0.81
CA THR A 81 3.35 31.78 1.77
C THR A 81 4.46 30.75 1.73
N SER A 82 4.14 29.47 1.53
CA SER A 82 5.15 28.42 1.38
C SER A 82 5.91 28.56 0.07
N ASP A 83 5.23 29.03 -0.98
CA ASP A 83 5.82 29.24 -2.28
C ASP A 83 6.65 30.53 -2.33
N ALA A 84 6.33 31.59 -1.59
CA ALA A 84 7.18 32.79 -1.51
C ALA A 84 8.62 32.49 -1.04
N ALA A 85 8.78 31.52 -0.12
CA ALA A 85 10.09 31.06 0.35
C ALA A 85 10.84 30.18 -0.67
N PHE A 86 10.15 29.61 -1.67
CA PHE A 86 10.71 28.74 -2.73
C PHE A 86 10.83 29.48 -4.08
N ALA A 87 10.02 30.51 -4.31
CA ALA A 87 9.88 31.27 -5.54
C ALA A 87 10.97 32.33 -5.76
N GLY A 88 11.85 32.57 -4.77
CA GLY A 88 13.08 33.33 -4.97
C GLY A 88 14.05 32.65 -5.95
N GLU A 89 13.90 31.33 -6.17
CA GLU A 89 14.92 30.55 -6.90
C GLU A 89 14.40 29.86 -8.18
N VAL A 90 13.08 29.62 -8.35
CA VAL A 90 12.57 28.81 -9.49
C VAL A 90 11.17 29.25 -9.98
N ILE A 91 11.14 30.02 -11.08
CA ILE A 91 10.15 29.99 -12.19
C ILE A 91 8.77 30.66 -12.03
N SER A 92 8.48 31.59 -12.94
CA SER A 92 7.27 32.39 -13.15
C SER A 92 6.11 31.69 -13.91
N GLN A 93 5.89 30.38 -13.73
CA GLN A 93 4.93 29.62 -14.54
C GLN A 93 3.98 28.70 -13.74
N ALA A 94 3.65 29.05 -12.49
CA ALA A 94 2.90 28.18 -11.56
C ALA A 94 1.41 28.54 -11.32
N GLY A 95 0.89 29.66 -11.85
CA GLY A 95 -0.39 30.23 -11.38
C GLY A 95 -1.69 29.39 -11.53
N PHE A 96 -1.73 28.34 -12.35
CA PHE A 96 -2.94 27.48 -12.47
C PHE A 96 -2.85 26.20 -11.62
N LEU A 97 -1.67 25.57 -11.54
CA LEU A 97 -1.50 24.32 -10.79
C LEU A 97 -1.55 24.55 -9.27
N ASP A 98 -1.19 25.75 -8.81
CA ASP A 98 -1.23 26.14 -7.39
C ASP A 98 -2.66 26.27 -6.85
N SER A 99 -3.64 26.47 -7.75
CA SER A 99 -5.06 26.56 -7.38
C SER A 99 -5.73 25.19 -7.19
N ILE A 100 -5.13 24.10 -7.70
CA ILE A 100 -5.70 22.75 -7.66
C ILE A 100 -5.83 22.25 -6.21
N PRO A 101 -4.81 22.32 -5.33
CA PRO A 101 -4.96 21.85 -3.96
C PRO A 101 -5.96 22.69 -3.15
N ALA A 102 -6.04 24.00 -3.41
CA ALA A 102 -7.03 24.87 -2.78
C ALA A 102 -8.47 24.51 -3.21
N ALA A 103 -8.68 24.25 -4.50
CA ALA A 103 -9.96 23.79 -5.03
C ALA A 103 -10.34 22.40 -4.50
N ILE A 104 -9.37 21.47 -4.37
CA ILE A 104 -9.59 20.16 -3.73
C ILE A 104 -9.99 20.33 -2.27
N SER A 105 -9.29 21.18 -1.52
CA SER A 105 -9.60 21.45 -0.11
C SER A 105 -11.01 22.02 0.07
N GLY A 106 -11.37 23.02 -0.74
CA GLY A 106 -12.72 23.59 -0.75
C GLY A 106 -13.79 22.57 -1.16
N GLY A 107 -13.53 21.77 -2.20
CA GLY A 107 -14.45 20.73 -2.67
C GLY A 107 -14.67 19.61 -1.65
N ILE A 108 -13.63 19.14 -0.97
CA ILE A 108 -13.72 18.17 0.13
C ILE A 108 -14.53 18.77 1.28
N THR A 109 -14.25 20.02 1.65
CA THR A 109 -14.97 20.72 2.73
C THR A 109 -16.47 20.85 2.42
N TYR A 110 -16.81 21.19 1.17
CA TYR A 110 -18.19 21.27 0.70
C TYR A 110 -18.89 19.91 0.78
N PHE A 111 -18.26 18.86 0.24
CA PHE A 111 -18.82 17.51 0.23
C PHE A 111 -19.05 16.98 1.65
N LEU A 112 -18.08 17.16 2.56
CA LEU A 112 -18.21 16.74 3.95
C LEU A 112 -19.29 17.53 4.69
N SER A 113 -19.36 18.84 4.48
CA SER A 113 -20.38 19.69 5.10
C SER A 113 -21.79 19.33 4.61
N MET A 114 -21.95 19.06 3.30
CA MET A 114 -23.21 18.61 2.72
C MET A 114 -23.64 17.24 3.27
N THR A 115 -22.69 16.29 3.36
CA THR A 115 -22.95 14.95 3.90
C THR A 115 -23.36 15.03 5.38
N ARG A 116 -22.67 15.86 6.18
CA ARG A 116 -23.02 16.11 7.57
C ARG A 116 -24.42 16.69 7.69
N ASN A 117 -24.74 17.76 6.94
CA ASN A 117 -26.05 18.41 7.01
C ASN A 117 -27.16 17.45 6.60
N GLY A 118 -26.96 16.63 5.56
CA GLY A 118 -27.92 15.60 5.17
C GLY A 118 -28.16 14.55 6.26
N VAL A 119 -27.10 14.08 6.93
CA VAL A 119 -27.22 13.14 8.05
C VAL A 119 -27.92 13.78 9.25
N VAL A 120 -27.55 15.01 9.61
CA VAL A 120 -28.16 15.75 10.74
C VAL A 120 -29.63 16.06 10.49
N SER A 121 -30.00 16.45 9.26
CA SER A 121 -31.39 16.71 8.86
C SER A 121 -32.26 15.45 9.00
N ILE A 122 -31.81 14.31 8.46
CA ILE A 122 -32.54 13.02 8.59
C ILE A 122 -32.69 12.63 10.07
N LEU A 123 -31.65 12.84 10.88
CA LEU A 123 -31.69 12.51 12.31
C LEU A 123 -32.56 13.48 13.11
N SER A 124 -32.64 14.75 12.70
CA SER A 124 -33.48 15.78 13.32
C SER A 124 -34.96 15.56 13.00
N GLU A 125 -35.29 15.11 11.79
CA GLU A 125 -36.66 14.70 11.43
C GLU A 125 -37.12 13.43 12.17
N ALA A 126 -36.18 12.52 12.47
CA ALA A 126 -36.48 11.28 13.18
C ALA A 126 -36.67 11.45 14.70
N ASP A 127 -36.10 12.49 15.31
CA ASP A 127 -36.19 12.81 16.75
C ASP A 127 -36.37 14.32 16.95
N GLU A 128 -37.55 14.82 16.56
CA GLU A 128 -37.89 16.24 16.57
C GLU A 128 -37.84 16.84 17.99
N ASP A 129 -38.29 16.08 19.00
CA ASP A 129 -38.29 16.47 20.42
C ASP A 129 -37.00 16.12 21.20
N ASP A 130 -35.96 15.59 20.53
CA ASP A 130 -34.71 15.07 21.16
C ASP A 130 -34.98 14.06 22.30
N SER A 131 -36.08 13.32 22.20
CA SER A 131 -36.56 12.37 23.22
C SER A 131 -35.62 11.16 23.37
N LEU A 132 -34.89 10.82 22.31
CA LEU A 132 -33.88 9.75 22.28
C LEU A 132 -32.47 10.28 22.59
N GLY A 133 -32.30 11.61 22.72
CA GLY A 133 -31.02 12.27 23.01
C GLY A 133 -30.01 12.19 21.87
N MET A 134 -30.47 11.97 20.63
CA MET A 134 -29.57 11.80 19.49
C MET A 134 -28.80 13.08 19.15
N ARG A 135 -29.39 14.28 19.33
CA ARG A 135 -28.68 15.54 19.08
C ARG A 135 -27.56 15.74 20.09
N LYS A 136 -27.82 15.40 21.36
CA LYS A 136 -26.82 15.44 22.42
C LYS A 136 -25.66 14.47 22.17
N PHE A 137 -25.94 13.27 21.65
CA PHE A 137 -24.90 12.31 21.28
C PHE A 137 -24.02 12.82 20.13
N ILE A 138 -24.61 13.40 19.07
CA ILE A 138 -23.86 13.98 17.94
C ILE A 138 -23.00 15.15 18.42
N SER A 139 -23.54 16.07 19.22
CA SER A 139 -22.79 17.18 19.81
C SER A 139 -21.59 16.69 20.60
N TRP A 140 -21.77 15.66 21.42
CA TRP A 140 -20.68 15.05 22.18
C TRP A 140 -19.61 14.43 21.28
N CYS A 141 -19.98 13.76 20.19
CA CYS A 141 -19.03 13.25 19.20
C CYS A 141 -18.25 14.39 18.50
N GLU A 142 -18.92 15.50 18.19
CA GLU A 142 -18.28 16.70 17.60
C GLU A 142 -17.30 17.35 18.58
N GLU A 143 -17.67 17.49 19.85
CA GLU A 143 -16.79 17.98 20.91
C GLU A 143 -15.57 17.07 21.09
N LEU A 144 -15.78 15.76 21.06
CA LEU A 144 -14.71 14.77 21.19
C LEU A 144 -13.76 14.83 19.97
N TRP A 145 -14.29 14.97 18.76
CA TRP A 145 -13.49 15.14 17.56
C TRP A 145 -12.72 16.48 17.56
N ALA A 146 -13.36 17.58 17.95
CA ALA A 146 -12.70 18.88 18.04
C ALA A 146 -11.57 18.88 19.08
N THR A 147 -11.77 18.20 20.22
CA THR A 147 -10.80 18.16 21.32
C THR A 147 -9.66 17.17 21.05
N PHE A 148 -9.97 15.97 20.56
CA PHE A 148 -8.99 14.89 20.43
C PHE A 148 -8.53 14.63 18.99
N GLY A 149 -9.17 15.23 17.98
CA GLY A 149 -8.86 14.99 16.57
C GLY A 149 -7.40 15.26 16.22
N VAL A 150 -6.81 16.34 16.74
CA VAL A 150 -5.39 16.66 16.55
C VAL A 150 -4.49 15.60 17.17
N TRP A 151 -4.81 15.12 18.38
CA TRP A 151 -4.05 14.06 19.05
C TRP A 151 -4.16 12.71 18.32
N ILE A 152 -5.35 12.41 17.77
CA ILE A 152 -5.58 11.21 16.96
C ILE A 152 -4.75 11.28 15.67
N LEU A 153 -4.77 12.42 14.96
CA LEU A 153 -3.96 12.62 13.76
C LEU A 153 -2.46 12.49 14.04
N LEU A 154 -1.99 12.94 15.21
CA LEU A 154 -0.60 12.76 15.65
C LEU A 154 -0.29 11.31 16.04
N ALA A 155 -1.26 10.59 16.62
CA ALA A 155 -1.09 9.21 17.04
C ALA A 155 -1.14 8.20 15.88
N ILE A 156 -1.87 8.49 14.79
CA ILE A 156 -2.03 7.59 13.64
C ILE A 156 -0.67 7.16 13.04
N PRO A 157 0.27 8.07 12.71
CA PRO A 157 1.59 7.68 12.22
C PRO A 157 2.32 6.74 13.18
N GLY A 158 2.28 7.03 14.49
CA GLY A 158 2.88 6.18 15.53
C GLY A 158 2.25 4.79 15.58
N ALA A 159 0.92 4.72 15.53
CA ALA A 159 0.18 3.46 15.50
C ALA A 159 0.47 2.64 14.24
N VAL A 160 0.56 3.27 13.07
CA VAL A 160 0.91 2.62 11.79
C VAL A 160 2.34 2.09 11.82
N LEU A 161 3.29 2.86 12.37
CA LEU A 161 4.68 2.40 12.54
C LEU A 161 4.77 1.22 13.49
N LEU A 162 4.06 1.28 14.62
CA LEU A 162 3.99 0.19 15.60
C LEU A 162 3.38 -1.08 14.98
N LEU A 163 2.26 -0.95 14.26
CA LEU A 163 1.61 -2.05 13.55
C LEU A 163 2.55 -2.69 12.53
N ASN A 164 3.23 -1.88 11.71
CA ASN A 164 4.22 -2.38 10.75
C ASN A 164 5.38 -3.09 11.46
N GLY A 165 5.89 -2.52 12.56
CA GLY A 165 6.92 -3.12 13.39
C GLY A 165 6.51 -4.51 13.91
N ILE A 166 5.29 -4.64 14.41
CA ILE A 166 4.72 -5.93 14.83
C ILE A 166 4.65 -6.91 13.66
N VAL A 167 4.09 -6.51 12.51
CA VAL A 167 3.96 -7.37 11.34
C VAL A 167 5.33 -7.86 10.85
N PHE A 168 6.31 -6.96 10.71
CA PHE A 168 7.67 -7.34 10.31
C PHE A 168 8.35 -8.22 11.37
N GLY A 169 8.14 -7.94 12.66
CA GLY A 169 8.62 -8.77 13.76
C GLY A 169 8.07 -10.19 13.71
N VAL A 170 6.76 -10.35 13.52
CA VAL A 170 6.11 -11.66 13.38
C VAL A 170 6.64 -12.40 12.15
N LEU A 171 6.73 -11.73 10.99
CA LEU A 171 7.27 -12.34 9.77
C LEU A 171 8.73 -12.77 9.92
N TYR A 172 9.54 -11.98 10.63
CA TYR A 172 10.92 -12.32 10.95
C TYR A 172 11.01 -13.56 11.85
N LEU A 173 10.18 -13.62 12.91
CA LEU A 173 10.13 -14.78 13.81
C LEU A 173 9.65 -16.05 13.09
N ILE A 174 8.64 -15.95 12.24
CA ILE A 174 8.16 -17.07 11.41
C ILE A 174 9.28 -17.56 10.51
N ARG A 175 9.97 -16.65 9.81
CA ARG A 175 11.10 -17.00 8.95
C ARG A 175 12.23 -17.69 9.73
N LYS A 176 12.62 -17.13 10.87
CA LYS A 176 13.68 -17.69 11.73
C LYS A 176 13.32 -19.09 12.23
N ARG A 177 12.06 -19.29 12.65
CA ARG A 177 11.56 -20.61 13.05
C ARG A 177 11.56 -21.61 11.89
N HIS A 178 11.15 -21.19 10.70
CA HIS A 178 11.19 -22.05 9.51
C HIS A 178 12.62 -22.45 9.12
N GLU A 179 13.57 -21.51 9.16
CA GLU A 179 14.98 -21.79 8.86
C GLU A 179 15.56 -22.79 9.88
N SER A 180 15.33 -22.57 11.17
CA SER A 180 15.76 -23.49 12.22
C SER A 180 15.15 -24.88 12.10
N LYS A 181 13.85 -25.00 11.78
CA LYS A 181 13.20 -26.30 11.55
C LYS A 181 13.79 -27.05 10.36
N ILE A 182 14.17 -26.34 9.29
CA ILE A 182 14.78 -26.96 8.11
C ILE A 182 16.20 -27.43 8.43
N GLU A 183 16.98 -26.65 9.17
CA GLU A 183 18.33 -27.04 9.60
C GLU A 183 18.32 -28.24 10.54
N ALA A 184 17.35 -28.32 11.45
CA ALA A 184 17.16 -29.46 12.34
C ALA A 184 16.73 -30.75 11.61
N ALA A 185 16.07 -30.63 10.46
CA ALA A 185 15.57 -31.74 9.66
C ALA A 185 16.59 -32.28 8.63
N ARG A 186 17.88 -31.95 8.78
CA ARG A 186 18.95 -32.53 7.95
C ARG A 186 19.12 -34.01 8.28
N ILE A 187 19.25 -34.84 7.26
CA ILE A 187 19.47 -36.29 7.36
C ILE A 187 20.91 -36.62 7.00
N GLU A 188 21.43 -37.74 7.49
CA GLU A 188 22.78 -38.21 7.16
C GLU A 188 22.75 -38.99 5.84
N CYS A 189 23.72 -38.72 4.97
CA CYS A 189 23.87 -39.48 3.74
C CYS A 189 24.24 -40.94 4.05
N PRO A 190 23.57 -41.94 3.44
CA PRO A 190 23.83 -43.36 3.72
C PRO A 190 25.25 -43.81 3.33
N LYS A 191 25.93 -43.08 2.45
CA LYS A 191 27.26 -43.43 1.93
C LYS A 191 28.41 -42.69 2.62
N CYS A 192 28.30 -41.36 2.75
CA CYS A 192 29.39 -40.52 3.26
C CYS A 192 29.09 -39.87 4.62
N GLN A 193 27.93 -40.14 5.23
CA GLN A 193 27.48 -39.62 6.53
C GLN A 193 27.40 -38.08 6.65
N THR A 194 27.60 -37.34 5.55
CA THR A 194 27.43 -35.88 5.53
C THR A 194 25.97 -35.52 5.73
N ARG A 195 25.70 -34.49 6.53
CA ARG A 195 24.35 -33.98 6.77
C ARG A 195 23.83 -33.21 5.56
N ILE A 196 22.81 -33.75 4.91
CA ILE A 196 22.14 -33.19 3.74
C ILE A 196 20.71 -32.74 4.08
N HIS A 197 20.14 -31.84 3.30
CA HIS A 197 18.72 -31.51 3.43
C HIS A 197 17.86 -32.72 3.08
N CYS A 198 16.79 -32.97 3.84
CA CYS A 198 15.87 -34.08 3.60
C CYS A 198 15.13 -34.02 2.26
N PHE A 199 15.13 -32.86 1.60
CA PHE A 199 14.51 -32.61 0.30
C PHE A 199 15.54 -32.52 -0.85
N ALA A 200 16.83 -32.72 -0.58
CA ALA A 200 17.88 -32.76 -1.60
C ALA A 200 17.69 -33.98 -2.51
N THR A 201 17.99 -33.85 -3.81
CA THR A 201 17.90 -34.98 -4.74
C THR A 201 19.19 -35.79 -4.77
N ALA A 202 20.32 -35.19 -4.42
CA ALA A 202 21.62 -35.87 -4.34
C ALA A 202 22.49 -35.27 -3.24
N CYS A 203 23.46 -36.06 -2.75
CA CYS A 203 24.41 -35.60 -1.76
C CYS A 203 25.40 -34.58 -2.33
N LEU A 204 25.74 -33.55 -1.55
CA LEU A 204 26.74 -32.54 -1.93
C LEU A 204 28.14 -33.13 -2.10
N SER A 205 28.53 -34.08 -1.24
CA SER A 205 29.92 -34.57 -1.18
C SER A 205 30.18 -35.81 -2.02
N CYS A 206 29.22 -36.74 -2.12
CA CYS A 206 29.42 -38.03 -2.80
C CYS A 206 28.51 -38.25 -4.02
N ASP A 207 27.65 -37.28 -4.34
CA ASP A 207 26.69 -37.32 -5.44
C ASP A 207 25.70 -38.49 -5.42
N GLU A 208 25.60 -39.19 -4.29
CA GLU A 208 24.68 -40.32 -4.16
C GLU A 208 23.22 -39.81 -4.19
N PRO A 209 22.36 -40.40 -5.05
CA PRO A 209 20.97 -39.98 -5.15
C PRO A 209 20.17 -40.34 -3.90
N VAL A 210 19.34 -39.41 -3.45
CA VAL A 210 18.42 -39.63 -2.32
C VAL A 210 17.17 -40.30 -2.87
N LYS A 211 16.91 -41.55 -2.45
CA LYS A 211 15.83 -42.38 -3.01
C LYS A 211 14.42 -41.83 -2.77
N GLU A 212 14.20 -41.10 -1.67
CA GLU A 212 12.87 -40.57 -1.33
C GLU A 212 12.96 -39.18 -0.65
N PRO A 213 13.16 -38.10 -1.41
CA PRO A 213 13.22 -36.75 -0.85
C PRO A 213 11.86 -36.31 -0.30
N VAL A 214 11.91 -35.53 0.79
CA VAL A 214 10.73 -34.90 1.38
C VAL A 214 10.21 -33.80 0.44
N ALA A 215 8.91 -33.79 0.16
CA ALA A 215 8.31 -32.78 -0.70
C ALA A 215 8.23 -31.42 0.00
N LEU A 216 8.50 -30.34 -0.74
CA LEU A 216 8.29 -28.97 -0.25
C LEU A 216 6.96 -28.40 -0.74
N GLY A 217 6.27 -27.67 0.14
CA GLY A 217 5.09 -26.89 -0.20
C GLY A 217 5.44 -25.56 -0.88
N LEU A 218 4.43 -24.85 -1.38
CA LEU A 218 4.57 -23.58 -2.12
C LEU A 218 5.33 -22.48 -1.34
N LEU A 219 5.24 -22.51 -0.01
CA LEU A 219 5.92 -21.56 0.88
C LEU A 219 7.24 -22.10 1.46
N GLY A 220 7.68 -23.29 1.03
CA GLY A 220 8.92 -23.92 1.50
C GLY A 220 8.80 -24.65 2.83
N GLY A 221 7.58 -24.94 3.29
CA GLY A 221 7.35 -25.87 4.40
C GLY A 221 7.55 -27.33 3.95
N MET A 222 8.11 -28.16 4.83
CA MET A 222 8.24 -29.60 4.61
C MET A 222 6.86 -30.26 4.67
N GLN A 223 6.53 -31.11 3.70
CA GLN A 223 5.32 -31.93 3.71
C GLN A 223 5.64 -33.32 4.26
N GLU A 224 4.65 -34.00 4.84
CA GLU A 224 4.82 -35.38 5.29
C GLU A 224 4.95 -36.37 4.12
N ARG A 225 4.49 -35.95 2.93
CA ARG A 225 4.60 -36.72 1.70
C ARG A 225 6.03 -36.70 1.16
N LYS A 226 6.52 -37.87 0.76
CA LYS A 226 7.75 -38.03 -0.03
C LYS A 226 7.44 -37.90 -1.53
N GLU A 227 8.35 -37.29 -2.28
CA GLU A 227 8.24 -37.15 -3.73
C GLU A 227 9.03 -38.27 -4.41
N SER A 228 8.35 -39.12 -5.17
CA SER A 228 8.98 -40.22 -5.91
C SER A 228 9.49 -39.78 -7.29
N ASP A 229 8.97 -38.68 -7.82
CA ASP A 229 9.42 -38.12 -9.10
C ASP A 229 10.58 -37.12 -8.90
N PRO A 230 11.81 -37.45 -9.36
CA PRO A 230 12.95 -36.56 -9.22
C PRO A 230 12.78 -35.25 -10.00
N LEU A 231 12.04 -35.25 -11.11
CA LEU A 231 11.85 -34.07 -11.95
C LEU A 231 10.88 -33.08 -11.29
N ALA A 232 9.75 -33.57 -10.75
CA ALA A 232 8.85 -32.75 -9.95
C ALA A 232 9.56 -32.11 -8.74
N GLN A 233 10.45 -32.86 -8.07
CA GLN A 233 11.20 -32.32 -6.94
C GLN A 233 12.17 -31.21 -7.36
N LYS A 234 12.93 -31.39 -8.46
CA LYS A 234 13.80 -30.34 -9.03
C LYS A 234 13.01 -29.05 -9.32
N VAL A 235 11.83 -29.18 -9.94
CA VAL A 235 10.95 -28.03 -10.24
C VAL A 235 10.52 -27.30 -8.96
N ARG A 236 10.13 -28.03 -7.90
CA ARG A 236 9.76 -27.41 -6.60
C ARG A 236 10.93 -26.69 -5.94
N LEU A 237 12.14 -27.25 -6.01
CA LEU A 237 13.34 -26.61 -5.48
C LEU A 237 13.64 -25.30 -6.22
N ILE A 238 13.52 -25.31 -7.55
CA ILE A 238 13.64 -24.11 -8.38
C ILE A 238 12.53 -23.11 -8.04
N GLU A 239 11.28 -23.49 -7.82
CA GLU A 239 10.24 -22.52 -7.40
C GLU A 239 10.62 -21.78 -6.11
N LEU A 240 11.28 -22.47 -5.17
CA LEU A 240 11.71 -21.94 -3.87
C LEU A 240 13.09 -21.30 -3.86
N LYS A 241 13.71 -21.12 -5.03
CA LYS A 241 15.06 -20.55 -5.19
C LYS A 241 16.13 -21.33 -4.44
N ARG A 242 16.06 -22.64 -4.57
CA ARG A 242 17.01 -23.60 -4.04
C ARG A 242 17.70 -24.36 -5.17
N SER A 243 18.90 -24.86 -4.90
CA SER A 243 19.63 -25.72 -5.84
C SER A 243 18.78 -26.95 -6.16
N PRO A 244 18.64 -27.34 -7.44
CA PRO A 244 17.93 -28.56 -7.82
C PRO A 244 18.64 -29.83 -7.32
N LYS A 245 19.90 -29.73 -6.86
CA LYS A 245 20.73 -30.84 -6.36
C LYS A 245 20.75 -30.91 -4.82
N SER A 246 21.47 -30.00 -4.16
CA SER A 246 21.60 -30.00 -2.69
C SER A 246 20.41 -29.41 -1.93
N GLY A 247 19.55 -28.65 -2.62
CA GLY A 247 18.48 -27.90 -1.97
C GLY A 247 18.95 -26.64 -1.22
N GLU A 248 20.23 -26.25 -1.33
CA GLU A 248 20.73 -25.03 -0.68
C GLU A 248 20.16 -23.75 -1.29
N LYS A 249 20.06 -22.69 -0.49
CA LYS A 249 19.46 -21.42 -0.94
C LYS A 249 20.38 -20.69 -1.92
N VAL A 250 19.84 -20.33 -3.08
CA VAL A 250 20.64 -19.66 -4.10
C VAL A 250 20.40 -18.15 -4.10
N LYS A 251 21.50 -17.38 -4.07
CA LYS A 251 21.50 -15.92 -4.09
C LYS A 251 21.85 -15.44 -5.51
N GLY A 252 21.10 -14.45 -6.01
CA GLY A 252 21.31 -13.91 -7.37
C GLY A 252 20.01 -13.69 -8.12
N ARG A 253 20.09 -13.12 -9.33
CA ARG A 253 18.98 -12.98 -10.29
C ARG A 253 19.57 -13.14 -11.70
N GLY A 254 18.78 -13.63 -12.64
CA GLY A 254 19.20 -13.93 -14.00
C GLY A 254 18.85 -15.34 -14.42
N ALA A 255 19.19 -15.67 -15.67
CA ALA A 255 19.12 -17.02 -16.23
C ALA A 255 20.33 -17.87 -15.79
N ASP A 256 21.50 -17.24 -15.66
CA ASP A 256 22.77 -17.88 -15.29
C ASP A 256 23.02 -17.79 -13.78
N ILE A 257 22.17 -18.45 -13.00
CA ILE A 257 22.33 -18.52 -11.54
C ILE A 257 22.83 -19.90 -11.16
N SER A 258 24.00 -19.95 -10.52
CA SER A 258 24.57 -21.16 -9.95
C SER A 258 24.54 -21.16 -8.42
N CYS A 259 24.41 -22.35 -7.84
CA CYS A 259 24.60 -22.55 -6.41
C CYS A 259 26.08 -22.38 -6.06
N LYS A 260 26.39 -21.62 -5.00
CA LYS A 260 27.78 -21.45 -4.53
C LYS A 260 28.36 -22.72 -3.90
N GLU A 261 27.51 -23.58 -3.34
CA GLU A 261 27.94 -24.79 -2.64
C GLU A 261 28.14 -25.95 -3.62
N ASP A 262 27.23 -26.13 -4.58
CA ASP A 262 27.27 -27.28 -5.50
C ASP A 262 27.85 -26.94 -6.89
N GLY A 263 27.95 -25.65 -7.23
CA GLY A 263 28.27 -25.19 -8.59
C GLY A 263 27.16 -25.39 -9.64
N VAL A 264 26.09 -26.13 -9.32
CA VAL A 264 25.00 -26.45 -10.26
C VAL A 264 24.17 -25.21 -10.62
N SER A 265 23.93 -25.01 -11.92
CA SER A 265 23.03 -23.97 -12.44
C SER A 265 21.56 -24.38 -12.31
N LEU A 266 20.68 -23.43 -11.96
CA LEU A 266 19.25 -23.72 -11.73
C LEU A 266 18.51 -24.13 -13.01
N PHE A 267 18.91 -23.62 -14.17
CA PHE A 267 18.18 -23.78 -15.43
C PHE A 267 19.02 -24.49 -16.51
N SER A 268 19.96 -25.36 -16.13
CA SER A 268 20.81 -26.12 -17.06
C SER A 268 20.02 -27.10 -17.93
N ASP A 269 18.99 -27.72 -17.36
CA ASP A 269 18.28 -28.84 -17.97
C ASP A 269 17.02 -28.34 -18.70
N ARG A 270 16.98 -28.52 -20.02
CA ARG A 270 15.84 -28.09 -20.86
C ARG A 270 14.52 -28.75 -20.42
N GLU A 271 14.54 -30.04 -20.10
CA GLU A 271 13.35 -30.77 -19.63
C GLU A 271 12.79 -30.19 -18.33
N VAL A 272 13.67 -29.81 -17.39
CA VAL A 272 13.27 -29.19 -16.12
C VAL A 272 12.70 -27.79 -16.36
N ASN A 273 13.28 -27.05 -17.31
CA ASN A 273 12.78 -25.72 -17.71
C ASN A 273 11.37 -25.80 -18.30
N GLU A 274 11.13 -26.73 -19.23
CA GLU A 274 9.82 -26.94 -19.84
C GLU A 274 8.78 -27.40 -18.82
N ALA A 275 9.13 -28.35 -17.94
CA ALA A 275 8.27 -28.79 -16.84
C ALA A 275 7.95 -27.68 -15.84
N TYR A 276 8.90 -26.77 -15.58
CA TYR A 276 8.68 -25.59 -14.75
C TYR A 276 7.63 -24.66 -15.36
N PHE A 277 7.72 -24.36 -16.67
CA PHE A 277 6.70 -23.56 -17.34
C PHE A 277 5.33 -24.25 -17.34
N ALA A 278 5.27 -25.55 -17.64
CA ALA A 278 4.03 -26.31 -17.63
C ALA A 278 3.37 -26.32 -16.25
N THR A 279 4.16 -26.44 -15.18
CA THR A 279 3.67 -26.45 -13.79
C THR A 279 3.03 -25.12 -13.40
N VAL A 280 3.63 -23.98 -13.80
CA VAL A 280 3.06 -22.66 -13.52
C VAL A 280 1.85 -22.38 -14.44
N ASP A 281 1.93 -22.75 -15.72
CA ASP A 281 0.85 -22.57 -16.69
C ASP A 281 -0.41 -23.37 -16.28
N ALA A 282 -0.24 -24.58 -15.70
CA ALA A 282 -1.35 -25.39 -15.19
C ALA A 282 -2.12 -24.73 -14.01
N ARG A 283 -1.53 -23.75 -13.33
CA ARG A 283 -2.20 -22.99 -12.25
C ARG A 283 -3.13 -21.91 -12.79
N LEU A 284 -2.90 -21.44 -14.02
CA LEU A 284 -3.64 -20.34 -14.63
C LEU A 284 -5.17 -20.51 -14.57
N PRO A 285 -5.80 -21.61 -15.02
CA PRO A 285 -7.26 -21.73 -15.01
C PRO A 285 -7.85 -21.64 -13.61
N LYS A 286 -7.21 -22.29 -12.62
CA LYS A 286 -7.65 -22.23 -11.21
C LYS A 286 -7.52 -20.81 -10.67
N VAL A 287 -6.43 -20.11 -10.98
CA VAL A 287 -6.22 -18.73 -10.54
C VAL A 287 -7.24 -17.79 -11.16
N LEU A 288 -7.55 -17.92 -12.45
CA LEU A 288 -8.56 -17.09 -13.12
C LEU A 288 -9.95 -17.24 -12.47
N ILE A 289 -10.37 -18.47 -12.17
CA ILE A 289 -11.67 -18.73 -11.51
C ILE A 289 -11.72 -18.11 -10.11
N ILE A 290 -10.69 -18.33 -9.29
CA ILE A 290 -10.64 -17.79 -7.93
C ILE A 290 -10.56 -16.25 -7.97
N SER A 291 -9.78 -15.69 -8.89
CA SER A 291 -9.70 -14.25 -9.11
C SER A 291 -11.03 -13.64 -9.57
N ALA A 292 -11.82 -14.35 -10.37
CA ALA A 292 -13.14 -13.89 -10.78
C ALA A 292 -14.11 -13.86 -9.59
N ALA A 293 -14.10 -14.92 -8.77
CA ALA A 293 -14.90 -15.00 -7.55
C ALA A 293 -14.52 -13.91 -6.54
N LEU A 294 -13.22 -13.69 -6.31
CA LEU A 294 -12.74 -12.61 -5.45
C LEU A 294 -13.09 -11.25 -6.04
N GLY A 295 -13.01 -11.07 -7.36
CA GLY A 295 -13.36 -9.85 -8.07
C GLY A 295 -14.82 -9.40 -7.92
N ALA A 296 -15.73 -10.27 -7.45
CA ALA A 296 -17.10 -9.92 -7.13
C ALA A 296 -17.22 -9.04 -5.87
N ILE A 297 -16.24 -9.09 -4.96
CA ILE A 297 -16.22 -8.28 -3.73
C ILE A 297 -15.44 -6.99 -4.02
N PRO A 298 -16.08 -5.80 -3.99
CA PRO A 298 -15.40 -4.54 -4.22
C PRO A 298 -14.28 -4.31 -3.21
N LEU A 299 -13.18 -3.70 -3.66
CA LEU A 299 -11.97 -3.35 -2.88
C LEU A 299 -11.23 -4.53 -2.22
N LEU A 300 -11.83 -5.22 -1.25
CA LEU A 300 -11.21 -6.34 -0.52
C LEU A 300 -10.90 -7.51 -1.45
N GLY A 301 -11.86 -7.84 -2.31
CA GLY A 301 -11.72 -8.91 -3.30
C GLY A 301 -10.66 -8.62 -4.34
N LEU A 302 -10.51 -7.36 -4.76
CA LEU A 302 -9.40 -6.93 -5.61
C LEU A 302 -8.05 -7.12 -4.89
N ILE A 303 -7.92 -6.64 -3.66
CA ILE A 303 -6.65 -6.74 -2.93
C ILE A 303 -6.27 -8.21 -2.76
N ALA A 304 -7.21 -9.05 -2.31
CA ALA A 304 -7.01 -10.48 -2.13
C ALA A 304 -6.68 -11.17 -3.47
N GLY A 305 -7.43 -10.87 -4.53
CA GLY A 305 -7.21 -11.43 -5.87
C GLY A 305 -5.84 -11.06 -6.44
N VAL A 306 -5.43 -9.80 -6.27
CA VAL A 306 -4.11 -9.30 -6.69
C VAL A 306 -2.98 -9.99 -5.93
N ILE A 307 -3.11 -10.13 -4.61
CA ILE A 307 -2.12 -10.85 -3.80
C ILE A 307 -2.05 -12.31 -4.25
N PHE A 308 -3.20 -12.94 -4.45
CA PHE A 308 -3.30 -14.36 -4.80
C PHE A 308 -2.63 -14.68 -6.15
N TYR A 309 -3.03 -14.01 -7.23
CA TYR A 309 -2.42 -14.30 -8.54
C TYR A 309 -0.94 -13.90 -8.57
N ARG A 310 -0.54 -12.86 -7.82
CA ARG A 310 0.88 -12.48 -7.76
C ARG A 310 1.73 -13.55 -7.09
N ILE A 311 1.22 -14.19 -6.04
CA ILE A 311 1.94 -15.30 -5.38
C ILE A 311 2.01 -16.51 -6.31
N GLN A 312 0.91 -16.86 -6.98
CA GLN A 312 0.81 -18.10 -7.77
C GLN A 312 1.46 -18.03 -9.15
N LEU A 313 1.31 -16.91 -9.87
CA LEU A 313 1.71 -16.78 -11.29
C LEU A 313 2.90 -15.84 -11.49
N VAL A 314 3.00 -14.76 -10.71
CA VAL A 314 4.04 -13.73 -10.93
C VAL A 314 5.32 -14.02 -10.15
N ALA A 315 5.20 -14.40 -8.87
CA ALA A 315 6.33 -14.61 -7.99
C ALA A 315 7.33 -15.66 -8.50
N PRO A 316 6.91 -16.79 -9.12
CA PRO A 316 7.85 -17.77 -9.68
C PRO A 316 8.81 -17.14 -10.69
N TYR A 317 8.32 -16.37 -11.67
CA TYR A 317 9.17 -15.74 -12.69
C TYR A 317 9.92 -14.51 -12.16
N ARG A 318 9.26 -13.69 -11.33
CA ARG A 318 9.84 -12.43 -10.82
C ARG A 318 11.08 -12.65 -9.96
N ARG A 319 11.20 -13.79 -9.27
CA ARG A 319 12.38 -14.14 -8.45
C ARG A 319 13.68 -14.23 -9.27
N TYR A 320 13.57 -14.48 -10.58
CA TYR A 320 14.68 -14.70 -11.50
C TYR A 320 14.94 -13.56 -12.49
N LEU A 321 14.00 -12.62 -12.65
CA LEU A 321 14.18 -11.50 -13.57
C LEU A 321 15.24 -10.50 -13.08
N PRO A 322 16.17 -10.05 -13.96
CA PRO A 322 17.15 -9.03 -13.62
C PRO A 322 16.46 -7.69 -13.35
N TRP A 323 17.15 -6.81 -12.61
CA TRP A 323 16.57 -5.58 -12.07
C TRP A 323 16.04 -4.63 -13.16
N SER A 324 16.76 -4.53 -14.29
CA SER A 324 16.39 -3.69 -15.44
C SER A 324 15.06 -4.12 -16.08
N LYS A 325 14.92 -5.40 -16.43
CA LYS A 325 13.66 -5.95 -16.96
C LYS A 325 12.55 -5.90 -15.91
N GLY A 326 12.89 -6.18 -14.65
CA GLY A 326 11.94 -6.09 -13.53
C GLY A 326 11.37 -4.70 -13.33
N PHE A 327 12.12 -3.64 -13.60
CA PHE A 327 11.65 -2.26 -13.51
C PHE A 327 10.63 -1.93 -14.61
N VAL A 328 10.95 -2.21 -15.87
CA VAL A 328 10.04 -1.95 -17.01
C VAL A 328 8.74 -2.72 -16.86
N THR A 329 8.81 -4.02 -16.57
CA THR A 329 7.62 -4.84 -16.36
C THR A 329 6.79 -4.35 -15.17
N LYS A 330 7.43 -3.87 -14.09
CA LYS A 330 6.73 -3.34 -12.91
C LYS A 330 5.93 -2.08 -13.24
N TRP A 331 6.49 -1.15 -14.03
CA TRP A 331 5.79 0.08 -14.39
C TRP A 331 4.67 -0.16 -15.39
N LEU A 332 4.90 -1.01 -16.39
CA LEU A 332 3.86 -1.35 -17.37
C LEU A 332 2.67 -2.02 -16.68
N VAL A 333 2.94 -2.94 -15.75
CA VAL A 333 1.90 -3.56 -14.92
C VAL A 333 1.17 -2.54 -14.06
N ARG A 334 1.87 -1.57 -13.45
CA ARG A 334 1.21 -0.52 -12.65
C ARG A 334 0.27 0.35 -13.50
N LEU A 335 0.67 0.70 -14.72
CA LEU A 335 -0.15 1.48 -15.63
C LEU A 335 -1.41 0.69 -16.04
N VAL A 336 -1.26 -0.59 -16.40
CA VAL A 336 -2.40 -1.48 -16.71
C VAL A 336 -3.33 -1.63 -15.50
N LEU A 337 -2.78 -1.80 -14.30
CA LEU A 337 -3.56 -1.87 -13.06
C LEU A 337 -4.30 -0.57 -12.75
N LEU A 338 -3.71 0.58 -13.04
CA LEU A 338 -4.34 1.88 -12.82
C LEU A 338 -5.52 2.06 -13.77
N ILE A 339 -5.35 1.74 -15.06
CA ILE A 339 -6.45 1.77 -16.05
C ILE A 339 -7.59 0.83 -15.63
N LEU A 340 -7.26 -0.40 -15.21
CA LEU A 340 -8.27 -1.38 -14.81
C LEU A 340 -8.92 -1.05 -13.45
N ALA A 341 -8.21 -0.38 -12.54
CA ALA A 341 -8.80 0.12 -11.29
C ALA A 341 -9.83 1.22 -11.54
N LEU A 342 -9.62 2.08 -12.55
CA LEU A 342 -10.62 3.06 -12.99
C LEU A 342 -11.88 2.37 -13.53
N LEU A 343 -11.73 1.23 -14.22
CA LEU A 343 -12.87 0.46 -14.74
C LEU A 343 -13.72 -0.19 -13.63
N GLN A 344 -13.15 -0.38 -12.44
CA GLN A 344 -13.82 -0.99 -11.29
C GLN A 344 -14.77 -0.07 -10.52
N LEU A 345 -14.88 1.21 -10.91
CA LEU A 345 -15.96 2.09 -10.46
C LEU A 345 -17.34 1.55 -10.88
N VAL A 346 -17.40 0.69 -11.91
CA VAL A 346 -18.63 0.03 -12.36
C VAL A 346 -18.86 -1.26 -11.56
N PRO A 347 -19.98 -1.39 -10.82
CA PRO A 347 -20.34 -2.62 -10.13
C PRO A 347 -20.34 -3.83 -11.08
N GLY A 348 -19.72 -4.93 -10.68
CA GLY A 348 -19.61 -6.15 -11.49
C GLY A 348 -18.41 -6.20 -12.45
N ALA A 349 -17.77 -5.06 -12.78
CA ALA A 349 -16.59 -5.06 -13.65
C ALA A 349 -15.38 -5.79 -13.02
N GLY A 350 -15.33 -5.88 -11.69
CA GLY A 350 -14.28 -6.59 -10.95
C GLY A 350 -14.15 -8.08 -11.29
N VAL A 351 -15.27 -8.75 -11.61
CA VAL A 351 -15.30 -10.18 -11.98
C VAL A 351 -14.48 -10.45 -13.25
N VAL A 352 -14.45 -9.49 -14.17
CA VAL A 352 -13.69 -9.58 -15.42
C VAL A 352 -12.31 -8.94 -15.27
N ALA A 353 -12.21 -7.81 -14.58
CA ALA A 353 -10.98 -7.06 -14.43
C ALA A 353 -9.88 -7.87 -13.72
N VAL A 354 -10.18 -8.53 -12.60
CA VAL A 354 -9.14 -9.24 -11.80
C VAL A 354 -8.56 -10.46 -12.54
N PRO A 355 -9.35 -11.35 -13.17
CA PRO A 355 -8.81 -12.41 -14.03
C PRO A 355 -8.00 -11.87 -15.22
N LEU A 356 -8.47 -10.80 -15.86
CA LEU A 356 -7.76 -10.18 -16.98
C LEU A 356 -6.41 -9.61 -16.55
N MET A 357 -6.36 -8.95 -15.38
CA MET A 357 -5.10 -8.55 -14.75
C MET A 357 -4.17 -9.75 -14.50
N ALA A 358 -4.71 -10.87 -13.99
CA ALA A 358 -3.92 -12.07 -13.71
C ALA A 358 -3.33 -12.68 -14.99
N GLY A 359 -4.13 -12.78 -16.05
CA GLY A 359 -3.71 -13.31 -17.35
C GLY A 359 -2.64 -12.45 -18.03
N ILE A 360 -2.84 -11.13 -18.09
CA ILE A 360 -1.85 -10.19 -18.66
C ILE A 360 -0.54 -10.26 -17.88
N ASN A 361 -0.61 -10.21 -16.54
CA ASN A 361 0.58 -10.30 -15.70
C ASN A 361 1.35 -11.61 -15.94
N HIS A 362 0.65 -12.75 -15.92
CA HIS A 362 1.26 -14.05 -16.19
C HIS A 362 1.97 -14.07 -17.54
N TRP A 363 1.27 -13.65 -18.60
CA TRP A 363 1.82 -13.62 -19.96
C TRP A 363 3.05 -12.72 -20.07
N MET A 364 3.02 -11.53 -19.48
CA MET A 364 4.13 -10.58 -19.52
C MET A 364 5.37 -11.12 -18.78
N TYR A 365 5.20 -11.63 -17.56
CA TYR A 365 6.30 -12.15 -16.75
C TYR A 365 6.89 -13.43 -17.35
N ARG A 366 6.03 -14.33 -17.86
CA ARG A 366 6.44 -15.54 -18.58
C ARG A 366 7.24 -15.21 -19.83
N SER A 367 6.75 -14.28 -20.65
CA SER A 367 7.43 -13.90 -21.90
C SER A 367 8.77 -13.23 -21.64
N ALA A 368 8.83 -12.33 -20.65
CA ALA A 368 10.07 -11.68 -20.24
C ALA A 368 11.12 -12.69 -19.73
N PHE A 369 10.68 -13.70 -18.99
CA PHE A 369 11.55 -14.75 -18.46
C PHE A 369 12.00 -15.73 -19.54
N LYS A 370 11.08 -16.22 -20.38
CA LYS A 370 11.39 -17.10 -21.53
C LYS A 370 12.35 -16.43 -22.51
N SER A 371 12.16 -15.14 -22.80
CA SER A 371 13.12 -14.35 -23.61
C SER A 371 14.50 -14.25 -22.94
N GLY A 372 14.56 -14.19 -21.60
CA GLY A 372 15.82 -14.22 -20.86
C GLY A 372 16.56 -15.55 -20.99
N LEU A 373 15.85 -16.67 -20.86
CA LEU A 373 16.43 -18.00 -20.98
C LEU A 373 16.84 -18.35 -22.42
N SER A 374 16.03 -17.96 -23.41
CA SER A 374 16.35 -18.15 -24.84
C SER A 374 17.62 -17.39 -25.24
N LYS A 375 17.80 -16.15 -24.78
CA LYS A 375 19.05 -15.38 -25.01
C LYS A 375 20.28 -16.04 -24.37
N ALA A 376 20.09 -16.85 -23.33
CA ALA A 376 21.16 -17.61 -22.69
C ALA A 376 21.37 -19.01 -23.31
N GLY A 377 20.61 -19.38 -24.34
CA GLY A 377 20.70 -20.70 -24.98
C GLY A 377 20.16 -21.87 -24.15
N LEU A 378 19.34 -21.59 -23.14
CA LEU A 378 18.85 -22.59 -22.17
C LEU A 378 17.47 -23.19 -22.53
N ILE A 379 16.85 -22.72 -23.63
CA ILE A 379 15.59 -23.25 -24.21
C ILE A 379 15.54 -22.98 -25.71
#